data_AF-X6PBI4-F1
#
_entry.id   AF-X6PBI4-F1
#
_cell.length_a   1.000
_cell.length_b   1.000
_cell.length_c   1.000
_cell.angle_alpha   90.00
_cell.angle_beta   90.00
_cell.angle_gamma   90.00
#
_symmetry.space_group_name_H-M   'P 1'
#
loop_
_entity.id
_entity.type
_entity.pdbx_description
1 polymer ?
#
loop_
_entity_poly.entity_id
_entity_poly.type
_entity_poly.pdbx_seq_one_letter_code
_entity_poly.pdbx_strand_id
1 'polypeptide(L)'
;MVISLLEKRVIIDIDTIQKNKRLHDFQIVIQQIGRDKDNCQGARAVIDGINNHLLFIAYRSSNISVFYLNTFQFIKHDTLPTDDWTFYHWQEIIKINEEKKKKRNYEMLLFCQKMGLSIEYGEDNNTFQFHQIPVCDNIAQSHSYAYVYVNDAILFFGGCNGSIICEIFSKSVHKYSIRENKWIIFQNTLPSPLCGCVAILSEDNTYVHIIGGWDWKIFLSTHMKTKVSEWLSEEEMTIQMQ
;
A
#
# COMPACT_ATOMS: atom_id res chain seq x y z
N MET A 1 9.02 1.65 -13.92
CA MET A 1 7.60 1.37 -14.22
C MET A 1 6.94 2.67 -14.62
N VAL A 2 6.04 2.61 -15.60
CA VAL A 2 5.29 3.74 -16.15
C VAL A 2 4.39 4.35 -15.06
N ILE A 3 4.39 5.68 -14.95
CA ILE A 3 3.33 6.40 -14.22
C ILE A 3 2.07 6.23 -15.06
N SER A 4 1.23 5.23 -14.76
CA SER A 4 -0.14 5.27 -15.26
C SER A 4 -0.94 6.13 -14.29
N LEU A 5 -1.18 7.39 -14.69
CA LEU A 5 -2.30 8.16 -14.18
C LEU A 5 -3.58 7.49 -14.68
N LEU A 6 -4.00 6.42 -14.01
CA LEU A 6 -5.40 6.02 -13.98
C LEU A 6 -5.95 6.65 -12.70
N GLU A 7 -7.02 7.42 -12.85
CA GLU A 7 -7.51 8.49 -11.97
C GLU A 7 -7.70 8.20 -10.48
N LYS A 8 -7.26 7.08 -9.91
CA LYS A 8 -7.48 6.80 -8.48
C LYS A 8 -6.32 6.19 -7.67
N ARG A 9 -5.19 5.74 -8.23
CA ARG A 9 -4.05 5.23 -7.40
C ARG A 9 -2.71 5.42 -8.09
N VAL A 10 -1.79 6.13 -7.42
CA VAL A 10 -0.38 6.21 -7.84
C VAL A 10 0.45 5.43 -6.82
N ILE A 11 1.02 4.29 -7.23
CA ILE A 11 2.04 3.56 -6.47
C ILE A 11 3.38 3.86 -7.17
N ILE A 12 4.22 4.67 -6.53
CA ILE A 12 5.55 5.00 -7.04
C ILE A 12 6.55 3.99 -6.46
N ASP A 13 7.24 3.26 -7.33
CA ASP A 13 8.46 2.52 -6.98
C ASP A 13 9.68 3.27 -7.54
N ILE A 14 10.47 3.85 -6.64
CA ILE A 14 11.56 4.78 -6.94
C ILE A 14 12.80 4.05 -7.49
N ASP A 15 12.98 2.76 -7.21
CA ASP A 15 14.21 2.00 -7.54
C ASP A 15 14.41 1.80 -9.06
N THR A 16 13.34 1.89 -9.85
CA THR A 16 13.42 1.70 -11.30
C THR A 16 13.87 2.95 -12.06
N ILE A 17 13.80 4.14 -11.45
CA ILE A 17 14.10 5.44 -12.12
C ILE A 17 15.60 5.59 -12.37
N GLN A 18 16.45 5.08 -11.48
CA GLN A 18 17.91 5.24 -11.59
C GLN A 18 18.52 4.50 -12.80
N LYS A 19 17.79 3.56 -13.43
CA LYS A 19 18.33 2.68 -14.48
C LYS A 19 17.94 3.01 -15.93
N ASN A 20 16.98 3.91 -16.20
CA ASN A 20 16.49 4.15 -17.56
C ASN A 20 16.56 5.63 -17.99
N LYS A 21 17.54 5.96 -18.85
CA LYS A 21 17.83 7.32 -19.35
C LYS A 21 17.14 7.71 -20.68
N ARG A 22 16.03 7.09 -21.07
CA ARG A 22 15.35 7.44 -22.34
C ARG A 22 13.83 7.41 -22.23
N LEU A 23 13.24 8.57 -21.94
CA LEU A 23 11.81 8.86 -22.11
C LEU A 23 11.72 10.30 -22.61
N HIS A 24 11.38 10.50 -23.89
CA HIS A 24 11.49 11.80 -24.56
C HIS A 24 10.22 12.66 -24.51
N ASP A 25 9.10 12.17 -23.95
CA ASP A 25 7.81 12.88 -23.96
C ASP A 25 7.24 13.18 -22.57
N PHE A 26 8.00 12.93 -21.50
CA PHE A 26 7.63 13.31 -20.15
C PHE A 26 8.68 14.29 -19.61
N GLN A 27 8.24 15.45 -19.11
CA GLN A 27 9.13 16.33 -18.35
C GLN A 27 9.38 15.67 -16.98
N ILE A 28 10.41 14.82 -16.93
CA ILE A 28 10.86 14.19 -15.69
C ILE A 28 11.58 15.27 -14.87
N VAL A 29 10.86 15.89 -13.95
CA VAL A 29 11.47 16.75 -12.92
C VAL A 29 12.07 15.85 -11.86
N ILE A 30 13.41 15.81 -11.79
CA ILE A 30 14.13 15.08 -10.74
C ILE A 30 14.20 16.01 -9.53
N GLN A 31 13.31 15.79 -8.56
CA GLN A 31 13.33 16.46 -7.26
C GLN A 31 13.89 15.50 -6.21
N GLN A 32 14.80 15.98 -5.36
CA GLN A 32 15.26 15.20 -4.21
C GLN A 32 14.13 15.04 -3.20
N ILE A 33 13.76 13.80 -2.91
CA ILE A 33 12.76 13.42 -1.92
C ILE A 33 13.53 12.80 -0.74
N GLY A 34 13.41 13.39 0.45
CA GLY A 34 14.20 13.01 1.63
C GLY A 34 15.50 13.81 1.78
N ARG A 35 16.21 13.62 2.90
CA ARG A 35 17.52 14.23 3.20
C ARG A 35 18.63 13.49 2.46
N ASP A 36 19.81 14.10 2.34
CA ASP A 36 20.99 13.55 1.62
C ASP A 36 21.42 12.13 2.02
N LYS A 37 20.96 11.61 3.16
CA LYS A 37 21.28 10.27 3.67
C LYS A 37 20.08 9.34 3.78
N ASP A 38 18.89 9.81 3.41
CA ASP A 38 17.66 9.02 3.53
C ASP A 38 17.60 7.98 2.41
N ASN A 39 17.24 6.75 2.78
CA ASN A 39 17.10 5.65 1.84
C ASN A 39 15.63 5.53 1.40
N CYS A 40 15.36 5.89 0.14
CA CYS A 40 14.01 5.83 -0.44
C CYS A 40 13.67 4.49 -1.11
N GLN A 41 14.50 3.46 -0.93
CA GLN A 41 14.23 2.13 -1.45
C GLN A 41 12.91 1.59 -0.86
N GLY A 42 12.01 1.13 -1.73
CA GLY A 42 10.69 0.65 -1.32
C GLY A 42 9.74 1.71 -0.76
N ALA A 43 10.01 3.01 -1.01
CA ALA A 43 9.11 4.08 -0.62
C ALA A 43 7.73 3.91 -1.27
N ARG A 44 6.69 4.31 -0.55
CA ARG A 44 5.31 4.38 -1.03
C ARG A 44 4.80 5.78 -0.92
N ALA A 45 4.01 6.17 -1.91
CA ALA A 45 3.39 7.48 -1.95
C ALA A 45 1.87 7.38 -2.05
N VAL A 46 1.19 8.32 -1.41
CA VAL A 46 -0.25 8.51 -1.49
C VAL A 46 -0.52 9.97 -1.83
N ILE A 47 -1.43 10.20 -2.78
CA ILE A 47 -1.94 11.54 -3.09
C ILE A 47 -3.23 11.75 -2.31
N ASP A 48 -3.26 12.81 -1.50
CA ASP A 48 -4.42 13.18 -0.72
C ASP A 48 -4.50 14.71 -0.50
N GLY A 49 -5.28 15.12 0.50
CA GLY A 49 -5.61 16.52 0.74
C GLY A 49 -6.94 16.88 0.11
N ILE A 50 -7.55 17.97 0.58
CA ILE A 50 -8.92 18.34 0.20
C ILE A 50 -9.06 18.50 -1.33
N ASN A 51 -7.99 19.04 -1.94
CA ASN A 51 -7.84 19.26 -3.38
C ASN A 51 -6.85 18.29 -4.06
N ASN A 52 -6.56 17.12 -3.46
CA ASN A 52 -5.56 16.17 -3.98
C ASN A 52 -4.20 16.83 -4.29
N HIS A 53 -3.78 17.74 -3.42
CA HIS A 53 -2.63 18.62 -3.61
C HIS A 53 -1.46 18.26 -2.68
N LEU A 54 -1.63 17.23 -1.85
CA LEU A 54 -0.62 16.74 -0.92
C LEU A 54 -0.10 15.39 -1.41
N LEU A 55 1.21 15.22 -1.29
CA LEU A 55 1.93 14.00 -1.57
C LEU A 55 2.54 13.49 -0.26
N PHE A 56 1.97 12.41 0.26
CA PHE A 56 2.48 11.68 1.41
C PHE A 56 3.45 10.63 0.92
N ILE A 57 4.62 10.53 1.52
CA ILE A 57 5.64 9.54 1.17
C ILE A 57 6.12 8.89 2.47
N ALA A 58 5.85 7.60 2.65
CA ALA A 58 6.54 6.80 3.66
C ALA A 58 7.70 6.03 3.02
N TYR A 59 8.80 5.97 3.75
CA TYR A 59 10.04 5.36 3.28
C TYR A 59 10.81 4.79 4.46
N ARG A 60 11.98 4.22 4.15
CA ARG A 60 12.80 3.45 5.09
C ARG A 60 13.12 4.22 6.37
N SER A 61 13.36 3.46 7.44
CA SER A 61 13.61 3.97 8.79
C SER A 61 12.39 4.67 9.40
N SER A 62 11.20 4.16 9.08
CA SER A 62 9.96 4.53 9.78
C SER A 62 9.61 5.99 9.60
N ASN A 63 9.86 6.53 8.41
CA ASN A 63 9.70 7.95 8.14
C ASN A 63 8.48 8.19 7.26
N ILE A 64 7.79 9.30 7.52
CA ILE A 64 6.75 9.83 6.65
C ILE A 64 7.03 11.32 6.40
N SER A 65 6.88 11.73 5.14
CA SER A 65 7.03 13.13 4.72
C SER A 65 5.83 13.56 3.88
N VAL A 66 5.48 14.84 3.98
CA VAL A 66 4.39 15.46 3.20
C VAL A 66 4.96 16.60 2.37
N PHE A 67 4.53 16.65 1.10
CA PHE A 67 4.91 17.69 0.15
C PHE A 67 3.68 18.23 -0.56
N TYR A 68 3.76 19.46 -1.06
CA TYR A 68 2.83 19.93 -2.08
C TYR A 68 3.09 19.17 -3.39
N LEU A 69 2.08 18.52 -3.95
CA LEU A 69 2.21 17.64 -5.11
C LEU A 69 2.78 18.36 -6.35
N ASN A 70 2.28 19.57 -6.64
CA ASN A 70 2.64 20.29 -7.86
C ASN A 70 4.00 20.99 -7.78
N THR A 71 4.40 21.43 -6.59
CA THR A 71 5.64 22.20 -6.39
C THR A 71 6.74 21.36 -5.75
N PHE A 72 6.43 20.16 -5.27
CA PHE A 72 7.26 19.31 -4.42
C PHE A 72 7.87 20.06 -3.23
N GLN A 73 7.23 21.15 -2.81
CA GLN A 73 7.66 21.90 -1.64
C GLN A 73 7.37 21.09 -0.38
N PHE A 74 8.38 20.96 0.47
CA PHE A 74 8.30 20.26 1.74
C PHE A 74 7.32 20.94 2.69
N ILE A 75 6.47 20.15 3.33
CA ILE A 75 5.53 20.62 4.35
C ILE A 75 5.97 20.12 5.72
N LYS A 76 6.10 18.80 5.88
CA LYS A 76 6.42 18.20 7.18
C LYS A 76 7.08 16.83 7.03
N HIS A 77 7.84 16.49 8.07
CA HIS A 77 8.39 15.18 8.32
C HIS A 77 7.97 14.71 9.70
N ASP A 78 7.76 13.40 9.85
CA ASP A 78 7.51 12.73 11.11
C ASP A 78 8.03 11.29 11.09
N THR A 79 8.13 10.70 12.26
CA THR A 79 8.59 9.32 12.44
C THR A 79 7.44 8.46 12.96
N LEU A 80 7.15 7.40 12.23
CA LEU A 80 6.15 6.41 12.56
C LEU A 80 6.55 5.68 13.86
N PRO A 81 5.62 5.50 14.81
CA PRO A 81 5.93 4.88 16.09
C PRO A 81 6.20 3.39 15.89
N THR A 82 7.47 2.99 16.00
CA THR A 82 7.85 1.60 15.87
C THR A 82 9.09 1.23 16.66
N ASP A 83 9.07 0.00 17.18
CA ASP A 83 10.11 -0.54 18.06
C ASP A 83 11.14 -1.38 17.30
N ASP A 84 10.87 -1.68 16.03
CA ASP A 84 11.68 -2.63 15.26
C ASP A 84 12.75 -1.91 14.43
N TRP A 85 13.99 -2.37 14.50
CA TRP A 85 15.11 -1.84 13.72
C TRP A 85 15.28 -2.59 12.40
N THR A 86 14.42 -3.58 12.14
CA THR A 86 14.48 -4.47 10.99
C THR A 86 13.59 -4.06 9.81
N PHE A 87 13.18 -2.78 9.73
CA PHE A 87 12.46 -2.17 8.58
C PHE A 87 13.32 -2.10 7.32
N TYR A 88 13.68 -3.26 6.79
CA TYR A 88 14.45 -3.44 5.58
C TYR A 88 13.57 -3.80 4.37
N HIS A 89 12.26 -3.97 4.57
CA HIS A 89 11.37 -4.49 3.54
C HIS A 89 10.04 -3.75 3.43
N TRP A 90 9.73 -3.36 2.19
CA TRP A 90 8.42 -3.13 1.56
C TRP A 90 7.27 -2.69 2.48
N GLN A 91 7.11 -1.37 2.61
CA GLN A 91 6.00 -0.73 3.32
C GLN A 91 4.77 -0.69 2.41
N GLU A 92 3.56 -0.83 2.97
CA GLU A 92 2.31 -0.66 2.21
C GLU A 92 1.44 0.41 2.87
N ILE A 93 1.36 1.58 2.24
CA ILE A 93 0.43 2.65 2.64
C ILE A 93 -0.84 2.52 1.80
N ILE A 94 -1.98 2.63 2.47
CA ILE A 94 -3.31 2.53 1.91
C ILE A 94 -4.07 3.79 2.31
N LYS A 95 -4.53 4.53 1.31
CA LYS A 95 -5.44 5.65 1.51
C LYS A 95 -6.83 5.14 1.91
N ILE A 96 -7.39 5.66 2.99
CA ILE A 96 -8.70 5.23 3.49
C ILE A 96 -9.60 6.46 3.59
N ASN A 97 -10.73 6.42 2.89
CA ASN A 97 -11.77 7.45 2.79
C ASN A 97 -11.58 8.52 1.70
N GLU A 98 -12.56 8.57 0.79
CA GLU A 98 -12.92 9.79 0.06
C GLU A 98 -14.01 10.60 0.82
N GLU A 99 -14.77 9.94 1.71
CA GLU A 99 -16.00 10.49 2.30
C GLU A 99 -15.80 11.31 3.59
N LYS A 100 -14.71 11.07 4.34
CA LYS A 100 -14.38 11.80 5.59
C LYS A 100 -13.76 13.19 5.35
N LYS A 101 -13.80 13.74 4.12
CA LYS A 101 -13.32 15.10 3.79
C LYS A 101 -13.97 16.22 4.60
N LYS A 102 -15.03 15.94 5.38
CA LYS A 102 -15.80 16.94 6.14
C LYS A 102 -15.01 17.67 7.26
N LYS A 103 -13.81 17.19 7.65
CA LYS A 103 -13.00 17.82 8.72
C LYS A 103 -11.53 18.13 8.36
N ARG A 104 -11.13 18.09 7.08
CA ARG A 104 -9.70 18.25 6.65
C ARG A 104 -8.71 17.32 7.40
N ASN A 105 -9.23 16.21 7.92
CA ASN A 105 -8.46 15.14 8.52
C ASN A 105 -8.51 13.95 7.56
N TYR A 106 -7.34 13.41 7.23
CA TYR A 106 -7.19 12.27 6.33
C TYR A 106 -6.71 11.08 7.11
N GLU A 107 -7.22 9.90 6.77
CA GLU A 107 -6.85 8.66 7.41
C GLU A 107 -6.14 7.77 6.39
N MET A 108 -4.93 7.33 6.72
CA MET A 108 -4.17 6.37 5.93
C MET A 108 -3.89 5.16 6.82
N LEU A 109 -4.03 3.96 6.29
CA LEU A 109 -3.55 2.76 6.96
C LEU A 109 -2.20 2.35 6.42
N LEU A 110 -1.32 1.92 7.30
CA LEU A 110 -0.02 1.38 6.97
C LEU A 110 0.12 0.01 7.61
N PHE A 111 0.41 -1.00 6.78
CA PHE A 111 0.72 -2.34 7.24
C PHE A 111 2.12 -2.73 6.77
N CYS A 112 2.94 -3.23 7.70
CA CYS A 112 4.28 -3.72 7.43
C CYS A 112 4.71 -4.67 8.56
N GLN A 113 4.78 -5.97 8.27
CA GLN A 113 5.06 -7.00 9.28
C GLN A 113 4.14 -6.83 10.51
N LYS A 114 4.70 -6.81 11.72
CA LYS A 114 3.98 -6.62 12.99
C LYS A 114 3.38 -5.22 13.16
N MET A 115 3.74 -4.27 12.30
CA MET A 115 3.28 -2.89 12.39
C MET A 115 2.01 -2.70 11.59
N GLY A 116 0.90 -2.43 12.28
CA GLY A 116 -0.31 -1.87 11.72
C GLY A 116 -0.53 -0.49 12.32
N LEU A 117 -0.76 0.52 11.49
CA LEU A 117 -0.98 1.90 11.92
C LEU A 117 -2.15 2.53 11.18
N SER A 118 -3.04 3.20 11.89
CA SER A 118 -3.85 4.28 11.36
C SER A 118 -3.11 5.59 11.56
N ILE A 119 -2.93 6.32 10.47
CA ILE A 119 -2.22 7.59 10.38
C ILE A 119 -3.25 8.65 10.04
N GLU A 120 -3.56 9.50 11.01
CA GLU A 120 -4.40 10.67 10.78
C GLU A 120 -3.51 11.88 10.47
N TYR A 121 -3.89 12.67 9.47
CA TYR A 121 -3.22 13.93 9.14
C TYR A 121 -4.21 15.08 9.12
N GLY A 122 -4.01 16.07 9.98
CA GLY A 122 -4.76 17.33 9.98
C GLY A 122 -4.10 18.37 9.08
N GLU A 123 -4.78 18.78 8.01
CA GLU A 123 -4.23 19.74 7.02
C GLU A 123 -4.00 21.13 7.60
N ASP A 124 -4.88 21.60 8.49
CA ASP A 124 -4.88 22.98 8.96
C ASP A 124 -3.65 23.30 9.84
N ASN A 125 -3.16 22.30 10.57
CA ASN A 125 -2.04 22.44 11.49
C ASN A 125 -0.82 21.60 11.10
N ASN A 126 -0.90 20.86 9.98
CA ASN A 126 0.11 19.90 9.54
C ASN A 126 0.52 18.95 10.68
N THR A 127 -0.44 18.31 11.36
CA THR A 127 -0.12 17.37 12.46
C THR A 127 -0.45 15.94 12.08
N PHE A 128 0.41 15.01 12.52
CA PHE A 128 0.13 13.58 12.47
C PHE A 128 -0.38 13.09 13.82
N GLN A 129 -1.35 12.17 13.78
CA GLN A 129 -1.71 11.32 14.90
C GLN A 129 -1.60 9.86 14.46
N PHE A 130 -1.09 9.02 15.35
CA PHE A 130 -0.81 7.62 15.05
C PHE A 130 -1.55 6.72 16.03
N HIS A 131 -2.30 5.75 15.49
CA HIS A 131 -3.02 4.76 16.27
C HIS A 131 -2.59 3.36 15.84
N GLN A 132 -2.13 2.54 16.79
CA GLN A 132 -1.74 1.17 16.50
C GLN A 132 -2.96 0.31 16.16
N ILE A 133 -2.80 -0.49 15.12
CA ILE A 133 -3.77 -1.51 14.71
C ILE A 133 -3.13 -2.88 14.96
N PRO A 134 -3.79 -3.77 15.72
CA PRO A 134 -3.33 -5.14 15.88
C PRO A 134 -3.22 -5.83 14.52
N VAL A 135 -2.06 -6.43 14.24
CA VAL A 135 -1.83 -7.25 13.05
C VAL A 135 -1.94 -8.71 13.43
N CYS A 136 -2.64 -9.53 12.63
CA CYS A 136 -2.72 -10.97 12.89
C CYS A 136 -1.37 -11.67 12.61
N ASP A 137 -1.10 -12.77 13.32
CA ASP A 137 0.20 -13.46 13.27
C ASP A 137 0.64 -13.85 11.86
N ASN A 138 -0.30 -14.25 10.99
CA ASN A 138 -0.01 -14.63 9.61
C ASN A 138 0.52 -13.46 8.79
N ILE A 139 -0.07 -12.27 8.93
CA ILE A 139 0.37 -11.06 8.22
C ILE A 139 1.61 -10.49 8.88
N ALA A 140 1.71 -10.58 10.21
CA ALA A 140 2.83 -10.09 10.98
C ALA A 140 4.18 -10.72 10.57
N GLN A 141 4.16 -11.96 10.11
CA GLN A 141 5.33 -12.72 9.64
C GLN A 141 5.50 -12.70 8.12
N SER A 142 4.52 -12.16 7.38
CA SER A 142 4.51 -12.16 5.93
C SER A 142 4.98 -10.83 5.35
N HIS A 143 5.61 -10.88 4.18
CA HIS A 143 5.97 -9.71 3.40
C HIS A 143 5.66 -9.93 1.91
N SER A 144 5.75 -8.86 1.12
CA SER A 144 5.57 -8.87 -0.34
C SER A 144 4.28 -9.55 -0.83
N TYR A 145 3.20 -9.40 -0.06
CA TYR A 145 1.85 -9.74 -0.50
C TYR A 145 1.32 -8.66 -1.45
N ALA A 146 0.40 -9.04 -2.33
CA ALA A 146 -0.39 -8.06 -3.06
C ALA A 146 -1.59 -7.61 -2.23
N TYR A 147 -2.08 -6.39 -2.42
CA TYR A 147 -3.24 -5.90 -1.70
C TYR A 147 -4.14 -5.00 -2.56
N VAL A 148 -5.41 -4.93 -2.20
CA VAL A 148 -6.36 -3.92 -2.71
C VAL A 148 -7.27 -3.45 -1.59
N TYR A 149 -7.58 -2.15 -1.59
CA TYR A 149 -8.65 -1.58 -0.78
C TYR A 149 -9.96 -1.55 -1.59
N VAL A 150 -11.04 -2.10 -1.06
CA VAL A 150 -12.39 -2.12 -1.66
C VAL A 150 -13.45 -2.24 -0.57
N ASN A 151 -14.51 -1.42 -0.64
CA ASN A 151 -15.67 -1.43 0.27
C ASN A 151 -15.31 -1.53 1.77
N ASP A 152 -14.45 -0.63 2.25
CA ASP A 152 -13.99 -0.63 3.66
C ASP A 152 -13.31 -1.92 4.13
N ALA A 153 -12.79 -2.69 3.18
CA ALA A 153 -11.94 -3.83 3.41
C ALA A 153 -10.61 -3.67 2.67
N ILE A 154 -9.55 -4.20 3.26
CA ILE A 154 -8.29 -4.43 2.57
C ILE A 154 -8.13 -5.92 2.40
N LEU A 155 -8.02 -6.36 1.15
CA LEU A 155 -7.74 -7.74 0.78
C LEU A 155 -6.25 -7.89 0.55
N PHE A 156 -5.66 -8.93 1.13
CA PHE A 156 -4.25 -9.29 1.02
C PHE A 156 -4.12 -10.67 0.38
N PHE A 157 -3.26 -10.80 -0.62
CA PHE A 157 -3.12 -11.98 -1.45
C PHE A 157 -1.67 -12.48 -1.44
N GLY A 158 -1.49 -13.73 -1.00
CA GLY A 158 -0.21 -14.41 -1.01
C GLY A 158 0.78 -13.85 0.02
N GLY A 159 1.98 -13.52 -0.46
CA GLY A 159 3.14 -13.13 0.35
C GLY A 159 4.08 -14.30 0.63
N CYS A 160 5.15 -13.99 1.35
CA CYS A 160 6.23 -14.90 1.69
C CYS A 160 6.48 -14.80 3.20
N ASN A 161 6.63 -15.95 3.85
CA ASN A 161 7.10 -16.03 5.23
C ASN A 161 8.36 -16.90 5.26
N GLY A 162 9.40 -16.46 5.94
CA GLY A 162 10.63 -17.25 6.08
C GLY A 162 11.87 -16.41 6.26
N SER A 163 13.00 -17.09 6.47
CA SER A 163 14.30 -16.45 6.48
C SER A 163 14.83 -16.28 5.05
N ILE A 164 15.87 -15.46 4.88
CA ILE A 164 16.59 -15.25 3.61
C ILE A 164 17.01 -16.57 2.91
N ILE A 165 17.07 -17.68 3.65
CA ILE A 165 17.51 -18.99 3.16
C ILE A 165 16.32 -19.89 2.77
N CYS A 166 15.12 -19.65 3.32
CA CYS A 166 13.93 -20.46 3.12
C CYS A 166 12.64 -19.61 3.22
N GLU A 167 12.36 -18.75 2.24
CA GLU A 167 11.02 -18.19 2.02
C GLU A 167 10.02 -19.28 1.58
N ILE A 168 8.92 -19.34 2.31
CA ILE A 168 7.76 -20.16 2.03
C ILE A 168 6.71 -19.24 1.42
N PHE A 169 6.36 -19.48 0.17
CA PHE A 169 5.33 -18.71 -0.52
C PHE A 169 3.94 -19.14 -0.09
N SER A 170 3.10 -18.15 0.15
CA SER A 170 1.76 -18.32 0.66
C SER A 170 0.74 -18.31 -0.48
N LYS A 171 -0.27 -19.16 -0.33
CA LYS A 171 -1.53 -19.10 -1.10
C LYS A 171 -2.61 -18.32 -0.36
N SER A 172 -2.36 -17.92 0.89
CA SER A 172 -3.40 -17.42 1.78
C SER A 172 -3.98 -16.11 1.29
N VAL A 173 -5.27 -15.94 1.53
CA VAL A 173 -5.97 -14.67 1.37
C VAL A 173 -6.40 -14.21 2.75
N HIS A 174 -6.14 -12.95 3.06
CA HIS A 174 -6.55 -12.33 4.31
C HIS A 174 -7.34 -11.06 4.01
N LYS A 175 -8.26 -10.72 4.90
CA LYS A 175 -8.99 -9.45 4.85
C LYS A 175 -8.82 -8.72 6.16
N TYR A 176 -8.58 -7.43 6.08
CA TYR A 176 -8.79 -6.52 7.20
C TYR A 176 -10.06 -5.71 6.95
N SER A 177 -11.07 -5.89 7.80
CA SER A 177 -12.31 -5.09 7.77
C SER A 177 -12.08 -3.84 8.62
N ILE A 178 -12.14 -2.67 7.98
CA ILE A 178 -11.85 -1.39 8.63
C ILE A 178 -12.99 -1.01 9.57
N ARG A 179 -14.24 -1.21 9.14
CA ARG A 179 -15.43 -0.92 9.93
C ARG A 179 -15.48 -1.73 11.22
N GLU A 180 -15.09 -3.00 11.16
CA GLU A 180 -15.06 -3.87 12.34
C GLU A 180 -13.74 -3.82 13.10
N ASN A 181 -12.69 -3.23 12.53
CA ASN A 181 -11.31 -3.30 13.02
C ASN A 181 -10.88 -4.75 13.30
N LYS A 182 -11.10 -5.64 12.33
CA LYS A 182 -10.85 -7.09 12.48
C LYS A 182 -10.18 -7.71 11.28
N TRP A 183 -9.36 -8.70 11.57
CA TRP A 183 -8.79 -9.61 10.58
C TRP A 183 -9.69 -10.82 10.35
N ILE A 184 -9.86 -11.17 9.08
CA ILE A 184 -10.52 -12.39 8.61
C ILE A 184 -9.51 -13.19 7.81
N ILE A 185 -9.40 -14.48 8.13
CA ILE A 185 -8.52 -15.42 7.47
C ILE A 185 -9.40 -16.37 6.66
N PHE A 186 -9.22 -16.41 5.34
CA PHE A 186 -9.97 -17.32 4.50
C PHE A 186 -9.36 -18.72 4.53
N GLN A 187 -10.23 -19.73 4.64
CA GLN A 187 -9.83 -21.13 4.42
C GLN A 187 -9.58 -21.40 2.92
N ASN A 188 -10.31 -20.70 2.06
CA ASN A 188 -10.06 -20.71 0.62
C ASN A 188 -8.76 -19.95 0.33
N THR A 189 -7.97 -20.49 -0.59
CA THR A 189 -6.65 -19.96 -0.93
C THR A 189 -6.52 -19.76 -2.44
N LEU A 190 -5.50 -19.01 -2.84
CA LEU A 190 -5.10 -18.85 -4.23
C LEU A 190 -4.73 -20.21 -4.85
N PRO A 191 -4.97 -20.41 -6.15
CA PRO A 191 -4.65 -21.68 -6.81
C PRO A 191 -3.14 -21.99 -6.79
N SER A 192 -2.29 -20.97 -6.88
CA SER A 192 -0.83 -21.07 -6.76
C SER A 192 -0.29 -20.10 -5.71
N PRO A 193 0.84 -20.41 -5.07
CA PRO A 193 1.45 -19.49 -4.13
C PRO A 193 2.06 -18.31 -4.90
N LEU A 194 2.01 -17.11 -4.33
CA LEU A 194 2.52 -15.89 -4.96
C LEU A 194 3.21 -15.01 -3.92
N CYS A 195 4.40 -14.51 -4.25
CA CYS A 195 5.14 -13.49 -3.49
C CYS A 195 5.65 -12.44 -4.49
N GLY A 196 5.63 -11.17 -4.12
CA GLY A 196 6.03 -10.05 -4.99
C GLY A 196 5.11 -9.80 -6.18
N CYS A 197 3.83 -10.17 -6.07
CA CYS A 197 2.82 -9.85 -7.09
C CYS A 197 2.17 -8.48 -6.85
N VAL A 198 1.45 -7.98 -7.85
CA VAL A 198 0.66 -6.76 -7.77
C VAL A 198 -0.81 -7.11 -7.91
N ALA A 199 -1.68 -6.48 -7.12
CA ALA A 199 -3.13 -6.61 -7.26
C ALA A 199 -3.74 -5.25 -7.64
N ILE A 200 -4.67 -5.27 -8.58
CA ILE A 200 -5.42 -4.11 -9.04
C ILE A 200 -6.91 -4.47 -9.17
N LEU A 201 -7.77 -3.50 -8.91
CA LEU A 201 -9.21 -3.66 -9.14
C LEU A 201 -9.55 -3.40 -10.61
N SER A 202 -10.58 -4.07 -11.12
CA SER A 202 -11.25 -3.64 -12.35
C SER A 202 -11.92 -2.28 -12.14
N GLU A 203 -12.20 -1.56 -13.23
CA GLU A 203 -12.82 -0.23 -13.19
C GLU A 203 -14.15 -0.21 -12.44
N ASP A 204 -14.94 -1.27 -12.58
CA ASP A 204 -16.22 -1.49 -11.91
C ASP A 204 -16.09 -2.11 -10.50
N ASN A 205 -14.86 -2.25 -9.98
CA ASN A 205 -14.55 -2.93 -8.71
C ASN A 205 -15.15 -4.34 -8.57
N THR A 206 -15.52 -5.00 -9.68
CA THR A 206 -16.12 -6.34 -9.64
C THR A 206 -15.06 -7.42 -9.48
N TYR A 207 -13.85 -7.18 -9.98
CA TYR A 207 -12.77 -8.15 -9.99
C TYR A 207 -11.48 -7.60 -9.41
N VAL A 208 -10.72 -8.50 -8.78
CA VAL A 208 -9.31 -8.29 -8.47
C VAL A 208 -8.49 -9.02 -9.53
N HIS A 209 -7.58 -8.30 -10.17
CA HIS A 209 -6.56 -8.86 -11.04
C HIS A 209 -5.24 -8.92 -10.28
N ILE A 210 -4.67 -10.11 -10.16
CA ILE A 210 -3.35 -10.33 -9.53
C ILE A 210 -2.38 -10.68 -10.64
N ILE A 211 -1.31 -9.90 -10.77
CA ILE A 211 -0.37 -9.97 -11.90
C ILE A 211 1.05 -10.16 -11.37
N GLY A 212 1.79 -11.05 -12.01
CA GLY A 212 3.21 -11.26 -11.76
C GLY A 212 3.47 -12.22 -10.61
N GLY A 213 4.51 -11.91 -9.84
CA GLY A 213 4.99 -12.71 -8.72
C GLY A 213 6.33 -13.39 -9.02
N TRP A 214 6.86 -14.06 -8.01
CA TRP A 214 8.14 -14.75 -8.07
C TRP A 214 8.00 -16.16 -7.48
N ASP A 215 8.59 -17.15 -8.15
CA ASP A 215 8.62 -18.55 -7.70
C ASP A 215 10.01 -19.02 -7.25
N TRP A 216 10.89 -18.08 -6.85
CA TRP A 216 12.33 -18.23 -6.58
C TRP A 216 13.23 -18.40 -7.80
N LYS A 217 12.72 -18.95 -8.89
CA LYS A 217 13.54 -19.22 -10.09
C LYS A 217 13.37 -18.13 -11.12
N ILE A 218 12.12 -17.72 -11.37
CA ILE A 218 11.78 -16.78 -12.42
C ILE A 218 10.65 -15.85 -11.99
N PHE A 219 10.65 -14.64 -12.55
CA PHE A 219 9.46 -13.79 -12.50
C PHE A 219 8.33 -14.48 -13.25
N LEU A 220 7.21 -14.65 -12.56
CA LEU A 220 6.02 -15.26 -13.11
C LEU A 220 5.32 -14.25 -14.01
N SER A 221 4.85 -14.70 -15.18
CA SER A 221 3.91 -13.96 -16.02
C SER A 221 2.45 -14.32 -15.69
N THR A 222 2.21 -14.77 -14.46
CA THR A 222 0.90 -15.24 -14.01
C THR A 222 -0.07 -14.08 -13.94
N HIS A 223 -1.27 -14.28 -14.50
CA HIS A 223 -2.41 -13.41 -14.32
C HIS A 223 -3.54 -14.22 -13.71
N MET A 224 -4.00 -13.79 -12.54
CA MET A 224 -5.18 -14.34 -11.89
C MET A 224 -6.27 -13.29 -11.84
N LYS A 225 -7.51 -13.78 -11.82
CA LYS A 225 -8.71 -12.96 -11.69
C LYS A 225 -9.65 -13.65 -10.70
N THR A 226 -10.13 -12.91 -9.71
CA THR A 226 -11.14 -13.38 -8.75
C THR A 226 -12.19 -12.30 -8.54
N LYS A 227 -13.42 -12.70 -8.22
CA LYS A 227 -14.51 -11.76 -7.95
C LYS A 227 -14.32 -11.15 -6.58
N VAL A 228 -14.52 -9.84 -6.45
CA VAL A 228 -14.49 -9.15 -5.16
C VAL A 228 -15.54 -9.71 -4.21
N SER A 229 -16.72 -10.05 -4.72
CA SER A 229 -17.83 -10.64 -3.95
C SER A 229 -17.50 -11.98 -3.28
N GLU A 230 -16.44 -12.69 -3.71
CA GLU A 230 -16.00 -13.93 -3.06
C GLU A 230 -15.30 -13.67 -1.72
N TRP A 231 -14.84 -12.43 -1.49
CA TRP A 231 -14.02 -12.05 -0.34
C TRP A 231 -14.67 -11.01 0.57
N LEU A 232 -15.86 -10.52 0.23
CA LEU A 232 -16.60 -9.54 1.01
C LEU A 232 -17.83 -10.15 1.69
N SER A 233 -18.23 -9.60 2.84
CA SER A 233 -19.51 -9.91 3.48
C SER A 233 -20.67 -9.23 2.73
N GLU A 234 -21.91 -9.67 2.99
CA GLU A 234 -23.10 -9.01 2.43
C GLU A 234 -23.16 -7.52 2.79
N GLU A 235 -22.83 -7.17 4.03
CA GLU A 235 -22.76 -5.76 4.47
C GLU A 235 -21.74 -4.96 3.66
N GLU A 236 -20.53 -5.50 3.45
CA GLU A 236 -19.49 -4.84 2.65
C GLU A 236 -19.89 -4.74 1.18
N MET A 237 -20.64 -5.70 0.63
CA MET A 237 -21.14 -5.62 -0.75
C MET A 237 -22.20 -4.52 -0.93
N THR A 238 -23.04 -4.26 0.07
CA THR A 238 -24.10 -3.23 -0.05
C THR A 238 -23.61 -1.79 -0.16
N ILE A 239 -22.34 -1.52 0.19
CA ILE A 239 -21.73 -0.18 0.07
C ILE A 239 -21.64 0.28 -1.40
N GLN A 240 -21.65 -0.65 -2.38
CA GLN A 240 -21.64 -0.29 -3.81
C GLN A 240 -22.96 0.27 -4.36
N MET A 241 -24.07 0.19 -3.61
CA MET A 241 -25.42 0.55 -4.11
C MET A 241 -25.97 1.87 -3.54
N GLN A 242 -25.14 2.67 -2.85
CA GLN A 242 -25.49 4.01 -2.35
C GLN A 242 -24.67 5.09 -3.05
#